data_AF-A0A914INV3-F1
#
_entry.id   AF-A0A914INV3-F1
#
_cell.length_a   1.000
_cell.length_b   1.000
_cell.length_c   1.000
_cell.angle_alpha   90.00
_cell.angle_beta   90.00
_cell.angle_gamma   90.00
#
_symmetry.space_group_name_H-M   'P 1'
#
loop_
_entity.id
_entity.type
_entity.pdbx_description
1 polymer ?
#
loop_
_entity_poly.entity_id
_entity_poly.type
_entity_poly.pdbx_seq_one_letter_code
_entity_poly.pdbx_strand_id
1 'polypeptide(L)'
;NFLIIMKLFLISWTLIFIILIKQIKSQDCSSASTVWLEWSNWSDCTDTCGSCGIHMRTRICLTNNTNCPCSGLGTQLDYCNLNVCKYPRQTCCSNRTATSYKGTFACLDLSSTGK
;
A
#
# COMPACT_ATOMS: atom_id res chain seq x y z
N ASN A 1 53.67 21.71 -12.71
CA ASN A 1 53.84 20.37 -13.30
C ASN A 1 53.14 19.29 -12.45
N PHE A 2 53.47 19.12 -11.15
CA PHE A 2 52.83 18.14 -10.26
C PHE A 2 51.34 18.40 -9.93
N LEU A 3 50.97 19.65 -9.63
CA LEU A 3 49.58 20.03 -9.31
C LEU A 3 48.58 19.78 -10.46
N ILE A 4 49.06 19.87 -11.70
CA ILE A 4 48.23 19.68 -12.90
C ILE A 4 47.94 18.19 -13.09
N ILE A 5 48.95 17.34 -12.88
CA ILE A 5 48.82 15.88 -12.96
C ILE A 5 47.84 15.38 -11.88
N MET A 6 47.95 15.83 -10.63
CA MET A 6 46.98 15.47 -9.58
C MET A 6 45.54 15.90 -9.89
N LYS A 7 45.34 17.09 -10.46
CA LYS A 7 44.00 17.54 -10.88
C LYS A 7 43.43 16.69 -12.02
N LEU A 8 44.26 16.30 -12.99
CA LEU A 8 43.83 15.43 -14.08
C LEU A 8 43.41 14.03 -13.59
N PHE A 9 44.10 13.48 -12.59
CA PHE A 9 43.70 12.22 -11.95
C PHE A 9 42.37 12.33 -11.20
N LEU A 10 42.15 13.42 -10.45
CA LEU A 10 40.89 13.65 -9.74
C LEU A 10 39.72 13.85 -10.71
N ILE A 11 39.92 14.61 -11.80
CA ILE A 11 38.90 14.82 -12.84
C ILE A 11 38.59 13.50 -13.57
N SER A 12 39.61 12.70 -13.87
CA SER A 12 39.43 11.38 -14.47
C SER A 12 38.64 10.46 -13.53
N TRP A 13 38.96 10.45 -12.24
CA TRP A 13 38.27 9.61 -11.26
C TRP A 13 36.81 10.05 -11.03
N THR A 14 36.53 11.35 -11.00
CA THR A 14 35.14 11.85 -10.88
C THR A 14 34.32 11.58 -12.14
N LEU A 15 34.91 11.71 -13.33
CA LEU A 15 34.25 11.34 -14.59
C LEU A 15 33.98 9.84 -14.66
N ILE A 16 34.95 9.00 -14.27
CA ILE A 16 34.78 7.54 -14.19
C ILE A 16 33.69 7.18 -13.17
N PHE A 17 33.67 7.83 -11.99
CA PHE A 17 32.63 7.63 -10.98
C PHE A 17 31.25 8.04 -11.48
N ILE A 18 31.11 9.19 -12.17
CA ILE A 18 29.86 9.60 -12.82
C ILE A 18 29.42 8.61 -13.92
N ILE A 19 30.36 8.07 -14.70
CA ILE A 19 30.07 7.05 -15.71
C ILE A 19 29.61 5.73 -15.05
N LEU A 20 30.19 5.36 -13.90
CA LEU A 20 29.76 4.21 -13.10
C LEU A 20 28.38 4.43 -12.47
N ILE A 21 28.04 5.65 -12.03
CA ILE A 21 26.71 6.00 -11.48
C ILE A 21 25.64 6.08 -12.59
N LYS A 22 26.00 6.50 -13.81
CA LYS A 22 25.08 6.58 -14.97
C LYS A 22 24.53 5.23 -15.45
N GLN A 23 25.05 4.10 -14.96
CA GLN A 23 24.53 2.77 -15.27
C GLN A 23 23.33 2.35 -14.40
N ILE A 24 22.82 3.21 -13.52
CA ILE A 24 21.50 3.00 -12.90
C ILE A 24 20.45 3.24 -13.99
N LYS A 25 20.24 2.23 -14.85
CA LYS A 25 19.17 2.24 -15.85
C LYS A 25 17.84 2.38 -15.11
N SER A 26 17.15 3.49 -15.34
CA SER A 26 15.74 3.60 -14.99
C SER A 26 14.99 2.47 -15.70
N GLN A 27 14.28 1.66 -14.93
CA GLN A 27 13.50 0.53 -15.42
C GLN A 27 12.44 1.04 -16.41
N ASP A 28 12.63 0.78 -17.70
CA ASP A 28 11.69 1.22 -18.74
C ASP A 28 10.52 0.22 -18.82
N CYS A 29 9.33 0.72 -18.47
CA CYS A 29 8.08 -0.04 -18.49
C CYS A 29 7.14 0.39 -19.61
N SER A 30 7.62 1.19 -20.56
CA SER A 30 6.81 1.76 -21.64
C SER A 30 6.22 0.70 -22.58
N SER A 31 6.84 -0.48 -22.66
CA SER A 31 6.37 -1.62 -23.45
C SER A 31 5.77 -2.76 -22.61
N ALA A 32 5.71 -2.58 -21.29
CA ALA A 32 5.14 -3.58 -20.41
C ALA A 32 3.60 -3.52 -20.47
N SER A 33 2.98 -4.67 -20.72
CA SER A 33 1.54 -4.84 -20.59
C SER A 33 1.26 -5.37 -19.18
N THR A 34 0.57 -4.58 -18.37
CA THR A 34 0.21 -4.95 -17.00
C THR A 34 -1.30 -4.88 -16.82
N VAL A 35 -1.91 -5.93 -16.29
CA VAL A 35 -3.35 -6.01 -16.04
C VAL A 35 -3.59 -6.59 -14.66
N TRP A 36 -4.42 -5.90 -13.85
CA TRP A 36 -4.92 -6.48 -12.62
C TRP A 36 -6.03 -7.48 -12.93
N LEU A 37 -5.94 -8.66 -12.34
CA LEU A 37 -7.10 -9.55 -12.23
C LEU A 37 -8.11 -8.98 -11.24
N GLU A 38 -9.31 -9.55 -11.29
CA GLU A 38 -10.35 -9.27 -10.31
C GLU A 38 -9.86 -9.53 -8.89
N TRP A 39 -10.40 -8.73 -7.97
CA TRP A 39 -10.18 -8.97 -6.56
C TRP A 39 -10.74 -10.32 -6.16
N SER A 40 -10.01 -11.03 -5.29
CA SER A 40 -10.56 -12.15 -4.57
C SER A 40 -11.75 -11.69 -3.71
N ASN A 41 -12.55 -12.66 -3.28
CA ASN A 41 -13.46 -12.43 -2.17
C ASN A 41 -12.68 -11.97 -0.94
N TRP A 42 -13.36 -11.20 -0.10
CA TRP A 42 -12.87 -10.89 1.25
C TRP A 42 -12.73 -12.18 2.05
N SER A 43 -11.69 -12.24 2.88
CA SER A 43 -11.56 -13.24 3.92
C SER A 43 -12.69 -13.10 4.94
N ASP A 44 -12.84 -14.13 5.77
CA ASP A 44 -13.61 -13.99 6.99
C ASP A 44 -13.03 -12.87 7.85
N CYS A 45 -13.93 -12.20 8.57
CA CYS A 45 -13.57 -11.16 9.51
C CYS A 45 -12.93 -11.80 10.75
N THR A 46 -11.84 -11.21 11.26
CA THR A 46 -11.15 -11.73 12.44
C THR A 46 -11.93 -11.57 13.75
N ASP A 47 -13.03 -10.82 13.74
CA ASP A 47 -13.91 -10.61 14.88
C ASP A 47 -15.35 -10.44 14.41
N THR A 48 -16.33 -10.52 15.29
CA THR A 48 -17.75 -10.59 14.93
C THR A 48 -18.57 -9.34 15.28
N CYS A 49 -17.98 -8.36 15.96
CA CYS A 49 -18.67 -7.13 16.35
C CYS A 49 -17.69 -5.97 16.63
N GLY A 50 -18.25 -4.79 16.90
CA GLY A 50 -17.56 -3.61 17.40
C GLY A 50 -16.64 -2.94 16.38
N SER A 51 -16.66 -3.37 15.12
CA SER A 51 -15.62 -3.03 14.14
C SER A 51 -14.21 -3.33 14.67
N CYS A 52 -14.11 -4.42 15.44
CA CYS A 52 -12.88 -4.92 16.06
C CYS A 52 -12.08 -5.82 15.11
N GLY A 53 -12.76 -6.37 14.09
CA GLY A 53 -12.18 -7.30 13.15
C GLY A 53 -11.72 -6.62 11.86
N ILE A 54 -10.77 -7.27 11.20
CA ILE A 54 -10.28 -6.90 9.87
C ILE A 54 -10.53 -8.09 8.95
N HIS A 55 -10.81 -7.79 7.68
CA HIS A 55 -10.77 -8.77 6.61
C HIS A 55 -9.81 -8.31 5.51
N MET A 56 -9.35 -9.28 4.72
CA MET A 56 -8.35 -9.08 3.69
C MET A 56 -8.85 -9.60 2.36
N ARG A 57 -8.50 -8.92 1.27
CA ARG A 57 -8.61 -9.48 -0.08
C ARG A 57 -7.35 -9.22 -0.87
N THR A 58 -7.13 -10.02 -1.89
CA THR A 58 -5.95 -9.94 -2.76
C THR A 58 -6.34 -9.97 -4.22
N ARG A 59 -5.50 -9.43 -5.08
CA ARG A 59 -5.61 -9.58 -6.54
C ARG A 59 -4.24 -9.85 -7.13
N ILE A 60 -4.22 -10.44 -8.31
CA ILE A 60 -2.99 -10.82 -8.98
C ILE A 60 -2.73 -9.84 -10.13
N CYS A 61 -1.49 -9.36 -10.24
CA CYS A 61 -1.05 -8.58 -11.38
C CYS A 61 -0.48 -9.52 -12.44
N LEU A 62 -1.07 -9.50 -13.64
CA LEU A 62 -0.47 -10.11 -14.81
C LEU A 62 0.43 -9.09 -15.49
N THR A 63 1.68 -9.47 -15.75
CA THR A 63 2.64 -8.64 -16.47
C THR A 63 3.48 -9.50 -17.40
N ASN A 64 3.78 -8.99 -18.59
CA ASN A 64 4.75 -9.60 -19.51
C ASN A 64 6.21 -9.26 -19.14
N ASN A 65 6.42 -8.39 -18.15
CA ASN A 65 7.72 -7.97 -17.69
C ASN A 65 7.73 -7.89 -16.15
N THR A 66 8.41 -8.82 -15.48
CA THR A 66 8.48 -8.90 -14.00
C THR A 66 9.08 -7.66 -13.36
N ASN A 67 9.87 -6.91 -14.12
CA ASN A 67 10.45 -5.64 -13.71
C ASN A 67 9.43 -4.49 -13.72
N CYS A 68 8.24 -4.72 -14.28
CA CYS A 68 7.18 -3.72 -14.40
C CYS A 68 5.90 -4.25 -13.74
N PRO A 69 5.77 -4.08 -12.41
CA PRO A 69 4.56 -4.47 -11.71
C PRO A 69 3.40 -3.50 -12.01
N CYS A 70 2.18 -3.97 -11.82
CA CYS A 70 1.00 -3.13 -11.90
C CYS A 70 1.06 -2.00 -10.85
N SER A 71 0.55 -0.83 -11.20
CA SER A 71 0.46 0.27 -10.24
C SER A 71 -0.59 -0.03 -9.16
N GLY A 72 -0.23 0.25 -7.90
CA GLY A 72 -1.07 0.05 -6.72
C GLY A 72 -0.79 -1.24 -5.96
N LEU A 73 -1.54 -1.45 -4.88
CA LEU A 73 -1.36 -2.62 -4.00
C LEU A 73 -2.12 -3.85 -4.55
N GLY A 74 -1.53 -5.03 -4.35
CA GLY A 74 -2.15 -6.33 -4.61
C GLY A 74 -2.97 -6.86 -3.43
N THR A 75 -2.90 -6.20 -2.27
CA THR A 75 -3.59 -6.58 -1.04
C THR A 75 -4.36 -5.38 -0.49
N GLN A 76 -5.56 -5.64 -0.01
CA GLN A 76 -6.39 -4.65 0.68
C GLN A 76 -6.86 -5.21 2.02
N LEU A 77 -6.83 -4.37 3.04
CA LEU A 77 -7.38 -4.62 4.36
C LEU A 77 -8.50 -3.62 4.64
N ASP A 78 -9.54 -4.07 5.31
CA ASP A 78 -10.64 -3.19 5.76
C ASP A 78 -11.25 -3.71 7.07
N TYR A 79 -11.94 -2.83 7.79
CA TYR A 79 -12.64 -3.19 9.03
C TYR A 79 -14.01 -3.76 8.72
N CYS A 80 -14.40 -4.78 9.48
CA CYS A 80 -15.62 -5.53 9.23
C CYS A 80 -16.43 -5.73 10.51
N ASN A 81 -17.66 -6.21 10.36
CA ASN A 81 -18.60 -6.45 11.46
C ASN A 81 -18.84 -5.21 12.32
N LEU A 82 -19.39 -4.19 11.67
CA LEU A 82 -19.63 -2.86 12.25
C LEU A 82 -20.67 -2.84 13.36
N ASN A 83 -21.50 -3.88 13.52
CA ASN A 83 -22.50 -3.95 14.57
C ASN A 83 -21.86 -3.85 15.94
N VAL A 84 -22.47 -3.09 16.86
CA VAL A 84 -21.94 -2.92 18.22
C VAL A 84 -21.77 -4.26 18.95
N CYS A 85 -20.68 -4.40 19.70
CA CYS A 85 -20.55 -5.48 20.66
C CYS A 85 -21.45 -5.22 21.88
N LYS A 86 -21.88 -6.31 22.54
CA LYS A 86 -22.62 -6.27 23.81
C LYS A 86 -21.68 -6.54 24.98
N TYR A 87 -22.10 -6.14 26.18
CA TYR A 87 -21.42 -6.48 27.44
C TYR A 87 -21.12 -8.01 27.49
N PRO A 88 -19.93 -8.44 27.93
CA PRO A 88 -18.89 -7.68 28.66
C PRO A 88 -17.84 -6.99 27.78
N ARG A 89 -17.97 -7.03 26.45
CA ARG A 89 -16.99 -6.44 25.54
C ARG A 89 -17.23 -4.93 25.37
N GLN A 90 -16.18 -4.19 25.01
CA GLN A 90 -16.31 -2.79 24.61
C GLN A 90 -17.20 -2.68 23.37
N THR A 91 -18.12 -1.71 23.38
CA THR A 91 -19.13 -1.52 22.32
C THR A 91 -18.52 -1.39 20.92
N CYS A 92 -17.45 -0.59 20.79
CA CYS A 92 -16.68 -0.36 19.57
C CYS A 92 -15.19 -0.42 19.87
N CYS A 93 -14.39 -0.98 18.96
CA CYS A 93 -12.94 -1.05 19.09
C CYS A 93 -12.24 0.15 18.44
N SER A 94 -10.98 0.36 18.83
CA SER A 94 -10.12 1.44 18.31
C SER A 94 -10.75 2.82 18.56
N ASN A 95 -10.58 3.77 17.64
CA ASN A 95 -11.12 5.14 17.75
C ASN A 95 -12.51 5.30 17.10
N ARG A 96 -13.32 4.24 17.11
CA ARG A 96 -14.64 4.22 16.48
C ARG A 96 -15.75 4.53 17.48
N THR A 97 -16.80 5.18 16.99
CA THR A 97 -17.94 5.61 17.81
C THR A 97 -19.22 4.93 17.36
N ALA A 98 -20.03 4.49 18.31
CA ALA A 98 -21.36 3.94 18.03
C ALA A 98 -22.26 5.05 17.47
N THR A 99 -22.65 4.92 16.20
CA THR A 99 -23.51 5.87 15.49
C THR A 99 -24.66 5.13 14.82
N SER A 100 -25.78 5.83 14.61
CA SER A 100 -26.91 5.29 13.85
C SER A 100 -26.53 5.15 12.36
N TYR A 101 -26.59 3.93 11.84
CA TYR A 101 -26.40 3.61 10.44
C TYR A 101 -27.47 2.61 9.99
N LYS A 102 -28.21 2.94 8.93
CA LYS A 102 -29.30 2.12 8.38
C LYS A 102 -30.30 1.61 9.44
N GLY A 103 -30.63 2.46 10.42
CA GLY A 103 -31.59 2.13 11.49
C GLY A 103 -31.05 1.23 12.60
N THR A 104 -29.74 0.99 12.64
CA THR A 104 -29.06 0.21 13.69
C THR A 104 -27.84 0.96 14.23
N PHE A 105 -27.33 0.59 15.40
CA PHE A 105 -26.08 1.14 15.91
C PHE A 105 -24.89 0.40 15.30
N ALA A 106 -24.00 1.14 14.65
CA ALA A 106 -22.77 0.65 14.05
C ALA A 106 -21.56 1.48 14.53
N CYS A 107 -20.40 0.84 14.59
CA CYS A 107 -19.14 1.44 14.98
C CYS A 107 -18.44 2.04 13.75
N LEU A 108 -18.49 3.35 13.62
CA LEU A 108 -17.98 4.09 12.46
C LEU A 108 -16.93 5.11 12.89
N ASP A 109 -16.08 5.52 11.95
CA ASP A 109 -15.15 6.63 12.18
C ASP A 109 -15.92 7.95 12.10
N LEU A 110 -15.63 8.88 13.02
CA LEU A 110 -16.28 10.20 13.06
C LEU A 110 -16.06 11.03 11.78
N SER A 111 -15.06 10.68 10.98
CA SER A 111 -14.81 11.26 9.65
C SER A 111 -15.81 10.82 8.58
N SER A 112 -16.60 9.78 8.84
CA SER A 112 -17.61 9.23 7.91
C SER A 112 -19.03 9.74 8.16
N THR A 113 -19.28 10.40 9.30
CA THR A 113 -20.59 10.88 9.76
C THR A 113 -20.89 12.33 9.37
N GLY A 114 -20.43 12.76 8.20
CA GLY A 114 -20.52 14.16 7.75
C GLY A 114 -20.63 14.33 6.24
N LYS A 115 -21.42 13.48 5.56
CA LYS A 115 -21.88 13.71 4.19
C LYS A 115 -23.33 13.26 4.03
#